data_AF-A0A8E2IF28-F1
#
_entry.id   AF-A0A8E2IF28-F1
#
_cell.length_a   1.000
_cell.length_b   1.000
_cell.length_c   1.000
_cell.angle_alpha   90.00
_cell.angle_beta   90.00
_cell.angle_gamma   90.00
#
_symmetry.space_group_name_H-M   'P 1'
#
loop_
_entity.id
_entity.type
_entity.pdbx_description
1 polymer ?
#
loop_
_entity_poly.entity_id
_entity_poly.type
_entity_poly.pdbx_seq_one_letter_code
_entity_poly.pdbx_strand_id
1 'polypeptide(L)'
;MKYINAESIFPEELLNEIQKYVNGKLIYIPTPKGLRKKWGETSGNRNYLRVRNHEIRQKFSAGATIDQLSDQFYLSSDSIKKIVYSKK
;
A
#
# COMPACT_ATOMS: atom_id res chain seq x y z
N MET A 1 -5.19 9.92 7.25
CA MET A 1 -6.16 10.79 6.52
C MET A 1 -6.45 11.97 7.43
N LYS A 2 -6.36 13.20 6.93
CA LYS A 2 -6.72 14.38 7.73
C LYS A 2 -8.25 14.39 7.89
N TYR A 3 -8.73 14.69 9.09
CA TYR A 3 -10.15 14.96 9.28
C TYR A 3 -10.57 16.15 8.40
N ILE A 4 -11.71 16.04 7.74
CA ILE A 4 -12.29 17.14 6.98
C ILE A 4 -13.75 17.28 7.43
N ASN A 5 -14.17 18.52 7.69
CA ASN A 5 -15.55 18.80 8.06
C ASN A 5 -16.45 18.53 6.85
N ALA A 6 -17.52 17.76 7.07
CA ALA A 6 -18.51 17.44 6.04
C ALA A 6 -19.24 18.71 5.54
N GLU A 7 -19.49 19.68 6.42
CA GLU A 7 -20.11 20.98 6.09
C GLU A 7 -19.28 21.81 5.11
N SER A 8 -17.96 21.58 5.05
CA SER A 8 -17.08 22.30 4.14
C SER A 8 -16.91 21.62 2.78
N ILE A 9 -17.47 20.42 2.59
CA ILE A 9 -17.32 19.64 1.34
C ILE A 9 -18.68 19.42 0.67
N PHE A 10 -19.70 19.01 1.43
CA PHE A 10 -20.96 18.54 0.86
C PHE A 10 -22.02 19.66 0.82
N PRO A 11 -22.89 19.66 -0.20
CA PRO A 11 -24.08 20.50 -0.21
C PRO A 11 -25.01 20.19 0.97
N GLU A 12 -25.73 21.20 1.45
CA GLU A 12 -26.66 21.09 2.59
C GLU A 12 -27.72 20.00 2.37
N GLU A 13 -28.30 19.92 1.16
CA GLU A 13 -29.30 18.91 0.82
C GLU A 13 -28.79 17.47 0.99
N LEU A 14 -27.52 17.22 0.63
CA LEU A 14 -26.90 15.91 0.79
C LEU A 14 -26.60 15.61 2.26
N LEU A 15 -26.20 16.62 3.04
CA LEU A 15 -25.98 16.46 4.48
C LEU A 15 -27.30 16.10 5.19
N ASN A 16 -28.38 16.81 4.86
CA ASN A 16 -29.72 16.52 5.37
C ASN A 16 -30.15 15.08 5.05
N GLU A 17 -29.84 14.58 3.85
CA GLU A 17 -30.14 13.19 3.49
C GLU A 17 -29.29 12.19 4.28
N ILE A 18 -27.98 12.40 4.40
CA ILE A 18 -27.09 11.53 5.18
C ILE A 18 -27.53 11.47 6.64
N GLN A 19 -27.93 12.61 7.22
CA GLN A 19 -28.39 12.74 8.60
C GLN A 19 -29.66 11.94 8.90
N LYS A 20 -30.49 11.61 7.89
CA LYS A 20 -31.62 10.68 8.07
C LYS A 20 -31.16 9.26 8.43
N TYR A 21 -29.96 8.88 7.99
CA TYR A 21 -29.39 7.54 8.22
C TYR A 21 -28.36 7.52 9.35
N VAL A 22 -27.54 8.55 9.47
CA VAL A 22 -26.44 8.62 10.46
C VAL A 22 -26.21 10.05 10.94
N ASN A 23 -26.31 10.26 12.25
CA ASN A 23 -26.03 11.53 12.93
C ASN A 23 -24.83 11.41 13.88
N GLY A 24 -23.92 12.37 13.83
CA GLY A 24 -22.81 12.50 14.78
C GLY A 24 -21.74 11.39 14.72
N LYS A 25 -21.68 10.60 13.63
CA LYS A 25 -20.68 9.52 13.47
C LYS A 25 -19.70 9.84 12.34
N LEU A 26 -18.50 9.29 12.47
CA LEU A 26 -17.50 9.29 11.40
C LEU A 26 -17.85 8.20 10.37
N ILE A 27 -18.08 8.61 9.12
CA ILE A 27 -18.39 7.70 8.01
C ILE A 27 -17.19 7.66 7.05
N TYR A 28 -16.77 6.45 6.68
CA TYR A 28 -15.80 6.27 5.61
C TYR A 28 -16.50 6.27 4.25
N ILE A 29 -16.09 7.18 3.36
CA ILE A 29 -16.53 7.20 1.97
C ILE A 29 -15.50 6.44 1.13
N PRO A 30 -15.83 5.24 0.60
CA PRO A 30 -14.90 4.48 -0.20
C PRO A 30 -14.58 5.20 -1.50
N THR A 31 -13.34 5.10 -1.95
CA THR A 31 -12.96 5.55 -3.30
C THR A 31 -13.77 4.81 -4.37
N PRO A 32 -14.27 5.51 -5.41
CA PRO A 32 -14.98 4.87 -6.52
C PRO A 32 -14.17 3.73 -7.14
N LYS A 33 -14.88 2.70 -7.60
CA LYS A 33 -14.28 1.57 -8.33
C LYS A 33 -13.58 2.11 -9.58
N GLY A 34 -12.30 1.79 -9.76
CA GLY A 34 -11.44 2.30 -10.86
C GLY A 34 -10.48 3.42 -10.46
N LEU A 35 -10.79 4.21 -9.44
CA LEU A 35 -9.87 5.22 -8.86
C LEU A 35 -9.07 4.69 -7.68
N ARG A 36 -9.34 3.46 -7.25
CA ARG A 36 -8.55 2.76 -6.22
C ARG A 36 -7.15 2.51 -6.74
N LYS A 37 -6.22 3.39 -6.36
CA LYS A 37 -4.78 3.13 -6.47
C LYS A 37 -4.46 1.83 -5.74
N LYS A 38 -3.69 0.95 -6.34
CA LYS A 38 -3.25 -0.28 -5.67
C LYS A 38 -2.38 0.12 -4.48
N TRP A 39 -2.42 -0.69 -3.43
CA TRP A 39 -1.62 -0.43 -2.23
C TRP A 39 -0.14 -0.16 -2.59
N GLY A 40 0.39 0.95 -2.07
CA GLY A 40 1.76 1.42 -2.30
C GLY A 40 2.01 2.21 -3.60
N GLU A 41 0.99 2.49 -4.43
CA GLU A 41 1.16 3.31 -5.65
C GLU A 41 1.32 4.81 -5.33
N THR A 42 0.59 5.34 -4.34
CA THR A 42 0.65 6.78 -4.00
C THR A 42 1.93 7.17 -3.26
N SER A 43 2.52 6.26 -2.49
CA SER A 43 3.71 6.53 -1.67
C SER A 43 5.04 6.10 -2.31
N GLY A 44 5.02 5.55 -3.54
CA GLY A 44 6.22 5.05 -4.21
C GLY A 44 6.79 3.74 -3.64
N ASN A 45 6.36 3.32 -2.44
CA ASN A 45 6.82 2.10 -1.77
C ASN A 45 6.68 0.85 -2.64
N ARG A 46 5.61 0.76 -3.46
CA ARG A 46 5.43 -0.38 -4.36
C ARG A 46 6.54 -0.44 -5.42
N ASN A 47 6.97 0.71 -5.94
CA ASN A 47 8.06 0.76 -6.92
C ASN A 47 9.41 0.45 -6.27
N TYR A 48 9.68 1.02 -5.08
CA TYR A 48 10.88 0.71 -4.31
C TYR A 48 11.01 -0.80 -4.04
N LEU A 49 9.96 -1.43 -3.51
CA LEU A 49 9.95 -2.87 -3.24
C LEU A 49 10.12 -3.69 -4.52
N ARG A 50 9.55 -3.26 -5.65
CA ARG A 50 9.71 -3.93 -6.94
C ARG A 50 11.16 -3.87 -7.42
N VAL A 51 11.80 -2.72 -7.34
CA VAL A 51 13.21 -2.52 -7.75
C VAL A 51 14.13 -3.33 -6.84
N ARG A 52 14.00 -3.19 -5.52
CA ARG A 52 14.77 -3.97 -4.53
C ARG A 52 14.62 -5.48 -4.75
N ASN A 53 13.39 -5.98 -4.89
CA ASN A 53 13.15 -7.40 -5.10
C ASN A 53 13.66 -7.91 -6.45
N HIS A 54 13.82 -7.04 -7.44
CA HIS A 54 14.45 -7.39 -8.70
C HIS A 54 15.96 -7.52 -8.54
N GLU A 55 16.60 -6.58 -7.83
CA GLU A 55 18.02 -6.61 -7.51
C GLU A 55 18.40 -7.85 -6.68
N ILE A 56 17.60 -8.17 -5.65
CA ILE A 56 17.78 -9.39 -4.83
C ILE A 56 17.80 -10.64 -5.71
N ARG A 57 16.87 -10.74 -6.68
CA ARG A 57 16.83 -11.89 -7.61
C ARG A 57 18.03 -11.93 -8.53
N GLN A 58 18.47 -10.79 -9.06
CA GLN A 58 19.65 -10.74 -9.92
C GLN A 58 20.91 -11.20 -9.18
N LYS A 59 21.14 -10.70 -7.97
CA LYS A 59 22.29 -11.10 -7.14
C LYS A 59 22.22 -12.57 -6.74
N PHE A 60 21.04 -13.08 -6.42
CA PHE A 60 20.84 -14.51 -6.15
C PHE A 60 21.17 -15.38 -7.37
N SER A 61 20.70 -14.99 -8.56
CA SER A 61 21.05 -15.69 -9.81
C SER A 61 22.54 -15.60 -10.17
N ALA A 62 23.24 -14.57 -9.69
CA ALA A 62 24.69 -14.44 -9.81
C ALA A 62 25.48 -15.22 -8.74
N GLY A 63 24.81 -15.98 -7.86
CA GLY A 63 25.44 -16.87 -6.88
C GLY A 63 25.51 -16.33 -5.45
N ALA A 64 24.92 -15.17 -5.15
CA ALA A 64 24.86 -14.67 -3.77
C ALA A 64 24.00 -15.60 -2.88
N THR A 65 24.47 -15.87 -1.66
CA THR A 65 23.75 -16.73 -0.71
C THR A 65 22.58 -15.98 -0.07
N ILE A 66 21.64 -16.74 0.53
CA ILE A 66 20.51 -16.16 1.27
C ILE A 66 21.00 -15.29 2.43
N ASP A 67 22.07 -15.69 3.12
CA ASP A 67 22.61 -14.95 4.26
C ASP A 67 23.27 -13.64 3.81
N GLN A 68 24.05 -13.67 2.72
CA GLN A 68 24.63 -12.45 2.13
C GLN A 68 23.55 -11.43 1.72
N LEU A 69 22.44 -11.92 1.14
CA LEU A 69 21.31 -11.07 0.75
C LEU A 69 20.53 -10.58 1.97
N SER A 70 20.40 -11.41 3.01
CA SER A 70 19.77 -11.05 4.28
C SER A 70 20.49 -9.86 4.92
N ASP A 71 21.82 -9.93 5.00
CA ASP A 71 22.65 -8.88 5.56
C ASP A 71 22.65 -7.62 4.70
N GLN A 72 22.79 -7.78 3.37
CA GLN A 72 22.87 -6.65 2.45
C GLN A 72 21.57 -5.82 2.38
N PHE A 73 20.41 -6.48 2.46
CA PHE A 73 19.12 -5.82 2.33
C PHE A 73 18.40 -5.62 3.67
N TYR A 74 19.02 -6.02 4.79
CA TYR A 74 18.46 -5.99 6.14
C TYR A 74 17.09 -6.68 6.22
N LEU A 75 17.00 -7.87 5.63
CA LEU A 75 15.79 -8.68 5.56
C LEU A 75 16.05 -10.04 6.19
N SER A 76 15.05 -10.62 6.87
CA SER A 76 15.18 -11.99 7.36
C SER A 76 15.44 -12.98 6.21
N SER A 77 16.14 -14.08 6.50
CA SER A 77 16.37 -15.16 5.52
C SER A 77 15.05 -15.69 4.93
N ASP A 78 13.96 -15.73 5.70
CA ASP A 78 12.62 -16.10 5.22
C ASP A 78 12.07 -15.09 4.18
N SER A 79 12.26 -13.78 4.43
CA SER A 79 11.87 -12.73 3.49
C SER A 79 12.66 -12.85 2.18
N ILE A 80 13.97 -13.09 2.26
CA ILE A 80 14.81 -13.33 1.10
C ILE A 80 14.33 -14.57 0.33
N LYS A 81 14.12 -15.70 1.02
CA LYS A 81 13.57 -16.94 0.44
C LYS A 81 12.26 -16.68 -0.31
N LYS A 82 11.32 -15.96 0.32
CA LYS A 82 10.07 -15.56 -0.33
C LYS A 82 10.31 -14.73 -1.59
N ILE A 83 11.26 -13.79 -1.58
CA ILE A 83 11.55 -12.95 -2.75
C ILE A 83 12.16 -13.76 -3.89
N VAL A 84 13.12 -14.64 -3.61
CA VAL A 84 13.85 -15.38 -4.64
C VAL A 84 13.09 -16.61 -5.16
N TYR A 85 12.27 -17.25 -4.32
CA TYR A 85 11.53 -18.47 -4.70
C TYR A 85 10.05 -18.24 -5.08
N SER A 86 9.45 -17.10 -4.74
CA SER A 86 8.08 -16.80 -5.16
C SER A 86 8.04 -16.43 -6.65
N LYS A 87 7.18 -17.15 -7.40
CA LYS A 87 6.87 -16.83 -8.81
C LYS A 87 6.13 -15.49 -8.89
N LYS A 88 6.46 -14.70 -9.91
CA LYS A 88 5.77 -13.44 -10.25
C LYS A 88 4.32 -13.69 -10.61
#